data_AF-A0A511SXE0-F1
#
_entry.id   AF-A0A511SXE0-F1
#
_cell.length_a   1.000
_cell.length_b   1.000
_cell.length_c   1.000
_cell.angle_alpha   90.00
_cell.angle_beta   90.00
_cell.angle_gamma   90.00
#
_symmetry.space_group_name_H-M   'P 1'
#
loop_
_entity.id
_entity.type
_entity.pdbx_description
1 polymer ?
#
loop_
_entity_poly.entity_id
_entity_poly.type
_entity_poly.pdbx_seq_one_letter_code
_entity_poly.pdbx_strand_id
1 'polypeptide(L)'
;MAESSPETLKTAVLALSRVHAVEGPPGENGLRTVWHMGTDGAELMSQVDSDGRVRRQELTLLEDHYMWASGEGVRTGRVESEGGPTVPVVKADPQLVPHRLVRAAQAMGTYTGQDRYILHMQRVLALAREGLEMAGAGVIIRESQRPSEPTLPSLESAPVSPPVTPEPSQEEQVQYVFGAPHPHEVAPPVSRGSEGMVMLAVFGVGVVVGLLLLIWLL
;
A
#
# COMPACT_ATOMS: atom_id res chain seq x y z
N MET A 1 -17.80 -12.60 12.77
CA MET A 1 -17.41 -11.35 13.47
C MET A 1 -18.09 -10.20 12.75
N ALA A 2 -18.67 -9.26 13.48
CA ALA A 2 -19.43 -8.14 12.90
C ALA A 2 -18.46 -7.12 12.31
N GLU A 3 -18.72 -6.65 11.08
CA GLU A 3 -17.92 -5.59 10.48
C GLU A 3 -18.03 -4.29 11.30
N SER A 4 -16.90 -3.60 11.47
CA SER A 4 -16.86 -2.33 12.19
C SER A 4 -17.66 -1.25 11.46
N SER A 5 -18.47 -0.50 12.22
CA SER A 5 -19.34 0.53 11.64
C SER A 5 -18.53 1.67 11.00
N PRO A 6 -19.09 2.37 9.98
CA PRO A 6 -18.43 3.53 9.36
C PRO A 6 -18.08 4.65 10.36
N GLU A 7 -18.92 4.85 11.39
CA GLU A 7 -18.68 5.85 12.43
C GLU A 7 -17.49 5.48 13.33
N THR A 8 -17.35 4.19 13.64
CA THR A 8 -16.20 3.66 14.38
C THR A 8 -14.90 3.88 13.60
N LEU A 9 -14.91 3.59 12.30
CA LEU A 9 -13.75 3.84 11.43
C LEU A 9 -13.38 5.32 11.34
N LYS A 10 -14.38 6.20 11.21
CA LYS A 10 -14.13 7.65 11.23
C LYS A 10 -13.50 8.09 12.56
N THR A 11 -13.99 7.54 13.67
CA THR A 11 -13.44 7.83 15.01
C THR A 11 -11.99 7.36 15.12
N ALA A 12 -11.67 6.16 14.61
CA ALA A 12 -10.31 5.62 14.54
C ALA A 12 -9.36 6.53 13.74
N VAL A 13 -9.80 7.02 12.56
CA VAL A 13 -9.01 7.97 11.76
C VAL A 13 -8.78 9.31 12.49
N LEU A 14 -9.81 9.81 13.18
CA LEU A 14 -9.68 11.02 14.00
C LEU A 14 -8.73 10.80 15.18
N ALA A 15 -8.76 9.63 15.82
CA ALA A 15 -7.83 9.27 16.88
C ALA A 15 -6.38 9.29 16.38
N LEU A 16 -6.12 8.70 15.21
CA LEU A 16 -4.81 8.72 14.56
C LEU A 16 -4.29 10.15 14.35
N SER A 17 -5.16 11.07 13.92
CA SER A 17 -4.78 12.47 13.64
C SER A 17 -4.41 13.30 14.86
N ARG A 18 -4.83 12.88 16.06
CA ARG A 18 -4.61 13.63 17.30
C ARG A 18 -3.28 13.28 17.95
N VAL A 19 -2.67 12.16 17.55
CA VAL A 19 -1.44 11.65 18.15
C VAL A 19 -0.24 12.19 17.41
N HIS A 20 0.76 12.62 18.18
CA HIS A 20 2.03 13.01 17.60
C HIS A 20 2.80 11.77 17.15
N ALA A 21 3.33 11.83 15.94
CA ALA A 21 4.12 10.72 15.41
C ALA A 21 5.39 10.53 16.24
N VAL A 22 5.71 9.28 16.58
CA VAL A 22 6.97 8.91 17.21
C VAL A 22 7.95 8.54 16.10
N GLU A 23 9.07 9.25 16.03
CA GLU A 23 10.14 8.95 15.09
C GLU A 23 11.20 8.09 15.76
N GLY A 24 11.42 6.90 15.22
CA GLY A 24 12.50 5.99 15.61
C GLY A 24 13.83 6.34 14.93
N PRO A 25 14.95 5.89 15.48
CA PRO A 25 16.24 5.99 14.79
C PRO A 25 16.18 5.25 13.44
N PRO A 26 17.02 5.64 12.46
CA PRO A 26 17.17 4.86 11.24
C PRO A 26 17.59 3.42 11.56
N GLY A 27 16.89 2.44 10.98
CA GLY A 27 17.25 1.03 11.05
C GLY A 27 18.49 0.71 10.21
N GLU A 28 18.90 -0.56 10.22
CA GLU A 28 20.08 -1.04 9.46
C GLU A 28 19.93 -0.85 7.93
N ASN A 29 18.69 -0.79 7.45
CA ASN A 29 18.34 -0.51 6.06
C ASN A 29 18.38 0.99 5.70
N GLY A 30 18.74 1.87 6.65
CA GLY A 30 18.75 3.32 6.46
C GLY A 30 17.36 3.96 6.46
N LEU A 31 16.30 3.19 6.75
CA LEU A 31 14.93 3.69 6.83
C LEU A 31 14.62 4.14 8.25
N ARG A 32 13.98 5.30 8.39
CA ARG A 32 13.41 5.79 9.65
C ARG A 32 11.97 5.33 9.76
N THR A 33 11.60 4.85 10.93
CA THR A 33 10.22 4.51 11.23
C THR A 33 9.53 5.69 11.88
N VAL A 34 8.40 6.10 11.32
CA VAL A 34 7.51 7.12 11.88
C VAL A 34 6.19 6.46 12.21
N TRP A 35 5.80 6.48 13.49
CA TRP A 35 4.66 5.73 13.99
C TRP A 35 3.63 6.64 14.65
N HIS A 36 2.42 6.66 14.11
CA HIS A 36 1.23 7.23 14.73
C HIS A 36 0.45 6.13 15.43
N MET A 37 0.46 6.13 16.76
CA MET A 37 -0.28 5.19 17.60
C MET A 37 -1.57 5.84 18.09
N GLY A 38 -2.63 5.77 17.29
CA GLY A 38 -3.97 6.21 17.69
C GLY A 38 -4.56 5.33 18.79
N THR A 39 -5.66 5.79 19.37
CA THR A 39 -6.46 4.95 20.27
C THR A 39 -7.29 3.95 19.46
N ASP A 40 -7.84 2.94 20.15
CA ASP A 40 -8.85 2.04 19.59
C ASP A 40 -8.37 1.24 18.36
N GLY A 41 -7.11 0.80 18.36
CA GLY A 41 -6.55 -0.03 17.28
C GLY A 41 -6.35 0.70 15.95
N ALA A 42 -6.24 2.03 15.98
CA ALA A 42 -5.85 2.84 14.84
C ALA A 42 -4.34 3.09 14.87
N GLU A 43 -3.59 2.52 13.94
CA GLU A 43 -2.14 2.68 13.89
C GLU A 43 -1.68 2.96 12.47
N LEU A 44 -0.72 3.86 12.31
CA LEU A 44 -0.07 4.14 11.04
C LEU A 44 1.44 4.13 11.24
N MET A 45 2.11 3.17 10.63
CA MET A 45 3.57 3.09 10.61
C MET A 45 4.05 3.42 9.20
N SER A 46 5.00 4.35 9.09
CA SER A 46 5.60 4.76 7.82
C SER A 46 7.11 4.56 7.90
N GLN A 47 7.66 3.80 6.96
CA GLN A 47 9.11 3.67 6.78
C GLN A 47 9.56 4.65 5.70
N VAL A 48 10.50 5.51 6.08
CA VAL A 48 10.89 6.69 5.31
C VAL A 48 12.39 6.66 5.05
N ASP A 49 12.81 6.92 3.82
CA ASP A 49 14.23 6.99 3.50
C ASP A 49 14.91 8.29 4.01
N SER A 50 16.20 8.41 3.74
CA SER A 50 17.00 9.61 4.07
C SER A 50 16.47 10.87 3.39
N ASP A 51 15.87 10.72 2.21
CA ASP A 51 15.33 11.82 1.40
C ASP A 51 13.90 12.23 1.86
N GLY A 52 13.33 11.53 2.83
CA GLY A 52 12.00 11.81 3.36
C GLY A 52 10.87 11.21 2.54
N ARG A 53 11.16 10.27 1.63
CA ARG A 53 10.15 9.56 0.83
C ARG A 53 9.67 8.32 1.55
N VAL A 54 8.36 8.08 1.50
CA VAL A 54 7.76 6.88 2.08
C VAL A 54 8.08 5.68 1.20
N ARG A 55 8.70 4.65 1.77
CA ARG A 55 9.07 3.41 1.09
C ARG A 55 8.04 2.31 1.36
N ARG A 56 7.52 2.30 2.57
CA ARG A 56 6.48 1.39 3.03
C ARG A 56 5.60 2.09 4.05
N GLN A 57 4.32 1.77 4.02
CA GLN A 57 3.34 2.30 4.93
C GLN A 57 2.35 1.21 5.32
N GLU A 58 2.08 1.08 6.61
CA GLU A 58 1.18 0.11 7.19
C GLU A 58 0.14 0.86 8.01
N LEU A 59 -1.13 0.70 7.63
CA LEU A 59 -2.27 1.27 8.32
C LEU A 59 -3.09 0.13 8.91
N THR A 60 -3.29 0.15 10.22
CA THR A 60 -4.27 -0.68 10.90
C THR A 60 -5.42 0.23 11.32
N LEU A 61 -6.64 -0.15 10.93
CA LEU A 61 -7.88 0.45 11.40
C LEU A 61 -8.73 -0.65 12.01
N LEU A 62 -8.70 -0.76 13.34
CA LEU A 62 -9.39 -1.81 14.09
C LEU A 62 -8.83 -3.19 13.69
N GLU A 63 -9.63 -4.05 13.07
CA GLU A 63 -9.21 -5.38 12.59
C GLU A 63 -8.66 -5.36 11.16
N ASP A 64 -8.88 -4.26 10.44
CA ASP A 64 -8.51 -4.12 9.04
C ASP A 64 -7.07 -3.61 8.93
N HIS A 65 -6.24 -4.31 8.16
CA HIS A 65 -4.85 -3.93 7.89
C HIS A 65 -4.66 -3.62 6.40
N TYR A 66 -3.92 -2.56 6.12
CA TYR A 66 -3.62 -2.08 4.78
C TYR A 66 -2.12 -1.81 4.70
N MET A 67 -1.47 -2.48 3.77
CA MET A 67 -0.05 -2.30 3.52
C MET A 67 0.13 -1.68 2.14
N TRP A 68 1.01 -0.70 2.07
CA TRP A 68 1.52 -0.15 0.82
C TRP A 68 3.04 -0.20 0.82
N ALA A 69 3.62 -0.65 -0.28
CA ALA A 69 5.06 -0.57 -0.50
C ALA A 69 5.36 -0.07 -1.92
N SER A 70 6.43 0.72 -2.02
CA SER A 70 6.93 1.21 -3.30
C SER A 70 7.35 0.03 -4.18
N GLY A 71 6.66 -0.15 -5.30
CA GLY A 71 6.91 -1.25 -6.25
C GLY A 71 5.98 -2.45 -6.10
N GLU A 72 5.28 -2.59 -4.97
CA GLU A 72 4.30 -3.68 -4.77
C GLU A 72 2.85 -3.19 -4.85
N GLY A 73 2.59 -1.91 -4.57
CA GLY A 73 1.25 -1.35 -4.52
C GLY A 73 0.57 -1.61 -3.18
N VAL A 74 -0.77 -1.68 -3.18
CA VAL A 74 -1.58 -1.84 -1.97
C VAL A 74 -1.96 -3.31 -1.78
N ARG A 75 -1.95 -3.77 -0.53
CA ARG A 75 -2.45 -5.06 -0.08
C ARG A 75 -3.38 -4.85 1.13
N THR A 76 -4.37 -5.73 1.26
CA THR A 76 -5.28 -5.78 2.41
C THR A 76 -4.98 -7.00 3.27
N GLY A 77 -5.35 -6.97 4.55
CA GLY A 77 -5.22 -8.08 5.48
C GLY A 77 -6.05 -7.88 6.73
N ARG A 78 -6.05 -8.86 7.62
CA ARG A 78 -6.64 -8.77 8.97
C ARG A 78 -5.57 -8.86 10.04
N VAL A 79 -5.76 -8.11 11.11
CA VAL A 79 -5.01 -8.33 12.35
C VAL A 79 -5.67 -9.49 13.09
N GLU A 80 -4.93 -10.58 13.29
CA GLU A 80 -5.31 -11.66 14.19
C GLU A 80 -4.73 -11.33 15.57
N SER A 81 -5.59 -10.80 16.45
CA SER A 81 -5.24 -10.62 17.86
C SER A 81 -5.61 -11.89 18.62
N GLU A 82 -4.66 -12.81 18.78
CA GLU A 82 -4.82 -13.98 19.65
C GLU A 82 -4.68 -13.57 21.13
N GLY A 83 -5.55 -12.69 21.63
CA GLY A 83 -5.88 -12.51 23.06
C GLY A 83 -4.75 -12.38 24.09
N GLY A 84 -3.51 -12.12 23.67
CA GLY A 84 -2.31 -12.12 24.51
C GLY A 84 -1.38 -10.96 24.19
N PRO A 85 -0.34 -10.72 25.00
CA PRO A 85 0.58 -9.58 24.87
C PRO A 85 1.57 -9.70 23.69
N THR A 86 1.22 -10.49 22.67
CA THR A 86 2.09 -10.80 21.52
C THR A 86 1.92 -9.72 20.45
N VAL A 87 3.00 -9.45 19.71
CA VAL A 87 3.00 -8.55 18.55
C VAL A 87 1.83 -8.93 17.61
N PRO A 88 1.02 -7.97 17.15
CA PRO A 88 -0.12 -8.26 16.29
C PRO A 88 0.35 -8.96 15.03
N VAL A 89 -0.25 -10.10 14.75
CA VAL A 89 0.07 -10.87 13.55
C VAL A 89 -0.92 -10.51 12.46
N VAL A 90 -0.38 -10.09 11.32
CA VAL A 90 -1.20 -9.68 10.17
C VAL A 90 -1.30 -10.83 9.20
N LYS A 91 -2.53 -11.27 8.96
CA LYS A 91 -2.86 -12.22 7.89
C LYS A 91 -3.22 -11.44 6.64
N ALA A 92 -2.33 -11.43 5.65
CA ALA A 92 -2.63 -10.79 4.38
C ALA A 92 -3.70 -11.56 3.61
N ASP A 93 -4.54 -10.80 2.92
CA ASP A 93 -5.49 -11.36 1.96
C ASP A 93 -4.72 -11.80 0.69
N PRO A 94 -5.10 -12.92 0.05
CA PRO A 94 -4.44 -13.40 -1.17
C PRO A 94 -4.61 -12.42 -2.34
N GLN A 95 -5.70 -11.64 -2.32
CA GLN A 95 -5.99 -10.58 -3.27
C GLN A 95 -6.55 -9.37 -2.54
N LEU A 96 -6.45 -8.20 -3.17
CA LEU A 96 -7.09 -6.98 -2.68
C LEU A 96 -8.57 -7.20 -2.46
N VAL A 97 -9.06 -6.89 -1.26
CA VAL A 97 -10.47 -7.04 -0.90
C VAL A 97 -11.24 -5.73 -1.14
N PRO A 98 -12.13 -5.65 -2.15
CA PRO A 98 -12.79 -4.41 -2.58
C PRO A 98 -13.50 -3.62 -1.47
N HIS A 99 -14.40 -4.28 -0.75
CA HIS A 99 -15.25 -3.62 0.25
C HIS A 99 -14.42 -3.01 1.38
N ARG A 100 -13.34 -3.69 1.79
CA ARG A 100 -12.43 -3.24 2.84
C ARG A 100 -11.64 -2.02 2.40
N LEU A 101 -11.19 -2.02 1.14
CA LEU A 101 -10.49 -0.89 0.54
C LEU A 101 -11.41 0.33 0.43
N VAL A 102 -12.64 0.15 -0.06
CA VAL A 102 -13.63 1.23 -0.18
C VAL A 102 -13.94 1.84 1.19
N ARG A 103 -14.17 1.00 2.22
CA ARG A 103 -14.44 1.44 3.59
C ARG A 103 -13.30 2.28 4.16
N ALA A 104 -12.04 1.83 4.05
CA ALA A 104 -10.90 2.62 4.51
C ALA A 104 -10.69 3.89 3.70
N ALA A 105 -10.80 3.84 2.38
CA ALA A 105 -10.68 5.03 1.53
C ALA A 105 -11.73 6.09 1.90
N GLN A 106 -12.97 5.68 2.18
CA GLN A 106 -14.03 6.59 2.65
C GLN A 106 -13.71 7.16 4.04
N ALA A 107 -13.29 6.33 4.99
CA ALA A 107 -12.94 6.77 6.34
C ALA A 107 -11.77 7.77 6.33
N MET A 108 -10.69 7.42 5.63
CA MET A 108 -9.52 8.28 5.44
C MET A 108 -9.85 9.55 4.67
N GLY A 109 -10.83 9.50 3.77
CA GLY A 109 -11.36 10.66 3.05
C GLY A 109 -11.92 11.76 3.96
N THR A 110 -12.24 11.45 5.22
CA THR A 110 -12.71 12.44 6.21
C THR A 110 -11.59 13.22 6.89
N TYR A 111 -10.33 12.81 6.69
CA TYR A 111 -9.18 13.50 7.25
C TYR A 111 -8.90 14.81 6.49
N THR A 112 -8.83 15.92 7.23
CA THR A 112 -8.59 17.27 6.70
C THR A 112 -7.37 17.96 7.31
N GLY A 113 -6.51 17.20 8.00
CA GLY A 113 -5.30 17.74 8.61
C GLY A 113 -4.15 17.93 7.61
N GLN A 114 -2.95 18.21 8.14
CA GLN A 114 -1.75 18.50 7.34
C GLN A 114 -0.64 17.46 7.50
N ASP A 115 -0.89 16.37 8.22
CA ASP A 115 0.12 15.33 8.41
C ASP A 115 0.43 14.65 7.07
N ARG A 116 1.69 14.77 6.62
CA ARG A 116 2.12 14.27 5.31
C ARG A 116 1.96 12.76 5.16
N TYR A 117 2.08 11.99 6.23
CA TYR A 117 2.03 10.53 6.18
C TYR A 117 0.58 10.05 6.14
N ILE A 118 -0.30 10.67 6.93
CA ILE A 118 -1.74 10.38 6.86
C ILE A 118 -2.30 10.79 5.49
N LEU A 119 -1.92 11.96 4.97
CA LEU A 119 -2.28 12.41 3.63
C LEU A 119 -1.75 11.48 2.54
N HIS A 120 -0.54 10.95 2.69
CA HIS A 120 0.01 9.96 1.76
C HIS A 120 -0.86 8.71 1.73
N MET A 121 -1.20 8.14 2.89
CA MET A 121 -2.02 6.94 2.96
C MET A 121 -3.44 7.17 2.41
N GLN A 122 -4.03 8.33 2.70
CA GLN A 122 -5.32 8.74 2.14
C GLN A 122 -5.29 8.74 0.60
N ARG A 123 -4.23 9.29 -0.02
CA ARG A 123 -4.05 9.29 -1.48
C ARG A 123 -3.85 7.88 -2.03
N VAL A 124 -3.01 7.07 -1.37
CA VAL A 124 -2.75 5.69 -1.77
C VAL A 124 -4.04 4.86 -1.80
N LEU A 125 -4.87 4.95 -0.76
CA LEU A 125 -6.14 4.22 -0.70
C LEU A 125 -7.17 4.74 -1.71
N ALA A 126 -7.21 6.06 -1.96
CA ALA A 126 -8.06 6.64 -2.97
C ALA A 126 -7.68 6.16 -4.39
N LEU A 127 -6.38 6.16 -4.71
CA LEU A 127 -5.87 5.67 -5.99
C LEU A 127 -6.09 4.17 -6.17
N ALA A 128 -5.91 3.38 -5.12
CA ALA A 128 -6.18 1.94 -5.17
C ALA A 128 -7.68 1.66 -5.41
N ARG A 129 -8.57 2.46 -4.80
CA ARG A 129 -10.01 2.37 -5.06
C ARG A 129 -10.34 2.68 -6.53
N GLU A 130 -9.79 3.77 -7.07
CA GLU A 130 -9.98 4.15 -8.47
C GLU A 130 -9.43 3.08 -9.43
N GLY A 131 -8.25 2.52 -9.14
CA GLY A 131 -7.67 1.42 -9.91
C GLY A 131 -8.55 0.17 -9.93
N LEU A 132 -9.21 -0.13 -8.81
CA LEU A 132 -10.16 -1.24 -8.71
C LEU A 132 -11.44 -1.00 -9.53
N GLU A 133 -11.94 0.23 -9.52
CA GLU A 133 -13.08 0.65 -10.35
C GLU A 133 -12.75 0.51 -11.84
N MET A 134 -11.55 0.94 -12.26
CA MET A 134 -11.07 0.79 -13.64
C MET A 134 -10.85 -0.66 -14.07
N ALA A 135 -10.38 -1.52 -13.15
CA ALA A 135 -10.13 -2.94 -13.42
C ALA A 135 -11.42 -3.79 -13.54
N GLY A 136 -12.61 -3.18 -13.37
CA GLY A 136 -13.89 -3.90 -13.43
C GLY A 136 -14.16 -4.82 -12.23
N ALA A 137 -13.25 -4.88 -11.26
CA ALA A 137 -13.43 -5.58 -9.99
C ALA A 137 -14.30 -4.76 -8.99
N GLY A 138 -14.63 -3.52 -9.34
CA GLY A 138 -15.50 -2.60 -8.60
C GLY A 138 -16.99 -2.62 -8.98
N VAL A 139 -17.53 -3.69 -9.57
CA VAL A 139 -18.98 -3.84 -9.75
C VAL A 139 -19.63 -4.21 -8.41
N ILE A 140 -19.60 -3.28 -7.46
CA ILE A 140 -20.45 -3.31 -6.27
C ILE A 140 -21.47 -2.17 -6.43
N ILE A 141 -22.63 -2.56 -6.95
CA ILE A 141 -23.96 -1.97 -6.72
C ILE A 141 -24.13 -0.53 -7.24
N ARG A 142 -24.32 -0.40 -8.56
CA ARG A 142 -25.34 0.51 -9.07
C ARG A 142 -26.57 -0.31 -9.41
N GLU A 143 -27.50 -0.30 -8.47
CA GLU A 143 -28.89 -0.70 -8.55
C GLU A 143 -29.44 -0.63 -9.99
N SER A 144 -29.54 -1.78 -10.66
CA SER A 144 -30.31 -1.93 -11.88
C SER A 144 -31.17 -3.18 -11.71
N GLN A 145 -32.46 -2.90 -11.54
CA GLN A 145 -33.57 -3.83 -11.43
C GLN A 145 -33.38 -5.01 -12.39
N ARG A 146 -33.38 -6.23 -11.83
CA ARG A 146 -33.53 -7.46 -12.59
C ARG A 146 -35.00 -7.85 -12.51
N PRO A 147 -35.80 -7.76 -13.60
CA PRO A 147 -37.06 -8.47 -13.66
C PRO A 147 -36.77 -9.97 -13.67
N SER A 148 -37.44 -10.68 -12.78
CA SER A 148 -37.36 -12.13 -12.61
C SER A 148 -37.93 -12.89 -13.82
N GLU A 149 -37.47 -14.14 -13.93
CA GLU A 149 -38.07 -15.32 -14.60
C GLU A 149 -37.80 -15.60 -16.10
N PRO A 150 -37.92 -16.87 -16.57
CA PRO A 150 -38.00 -18.16 -15.83
C PRO A 150 -37.05 -19.27 -16.36
N THR A 151 -36.87 -20.29 -15.52
CA THR A 151 -36.26 -21.62 -15.73
C THR A 151 -36.81 -22.40 -16.93
N LEU A 152 -35.93 -23.07 -17.70
CA LEU A 152 -36.23 -24.32 -18.43
C LEU A 152 -34.98 -25.22 -18.56
N PRO A 153 -35.15 -26.56 -18.78
CA PRO A 153 -34.30 -27.61 -18.21
C PRO A 153 -33.18 -28.15 -19.12
N SER A 154 -32.30 -28.89 -18.43
CA SER A 154 -31.16 -29.73 -18.84
C SER A 154 -31.21 -30.38 -20.23
N LEU A 155 -30.07 -30.34 -20.94
CA LEU A 155 -29.72 -31.31 -21.98
C LEU A 155 -28.28 -31.83 -21.77
N GLU A 156 -28.21 -33.15 -21.78
CA GLU A 156 -27.11 -34.04 -21.49
C GLU A 156 -26.14 -34.18 -22.67
N SER A 157 -24.89 -34.62 -22.35
CA SER A 157 -23.94 -35.39 -23.18
C SER A 157 -22.62 -34.69 -23.53
N ALA A 158 -21.53 -35.06 -22.84
CA ALA A 158 -20.47 -35.95 -23.36
C ALA A 158 -19.20 -35.90 -22.46
N PRO A 159 -18.49 -37.02 -22.26
CA PRO A 159 -17.31 -37.10 -21.39
C PRO A 159 -16.05 -36.68 -22.15
N VAL A 160 -15.32 -35.69 -21.62
CA VAL A 160 -13.97 -35.36 -22.09
C VAL A 160 -13.00 -35.64 -20.96
N SER A 161 -12.00 -36.47 -21.29
CA SER A 161 -10.90 -36.92 -20.44
C SER A 161 -10.23 -35.79 -19.64
N PRO A 162 -9.69 -36.08 -18.45
CA PRO A 162 -9.11 -35.06 -17.59
C PRO A 162 -7.82 -34.49 -18.21
N PRO A 163 -7.72 -33.16 -18.43
CA PRO A 163 -6.41 -32.55 -18.57
C PRO A 163 -5.73 -32.52 -17.20
N VAL A 164 -4.51 -33.06 -17.20
CA VAL A 164 -3.49 -33.02 -16.15
C VAL A 164 -3.58 -31.72 -15.34
N THR A 165 -3.94 -31.87 -14.06
CA THR A 165 -3.82 -30.84 -13.03
C THR A 165 -2.37 -30.40 -12.91
N PRO A 166 -1.97 -29.17 -13.28
CA PRO A 166 -0.83 -28.56 -12.64
C PRO A 166 -1.21 -28.33 -11.18
N GLU A 167 -0.48 -29.01 -10.31
CA GLU A 167 -0.38 -28.83 -8.88
C GLU A 167 -0.67 -27.37 -8.47
N PRO A 168 -1.67 -27.09 -7.62
CA PRO A 168 -1.83 -25.76 -7.08
C PRO A 168 -0.58 -25.47 -6.26
N SER A 169 0.28 -24.60 -6.79
CA SER A 169 1.33 -23.96 -6.01
C SER A 169 0.67 -23.48 -4.73
N GLN A 170 1.14 -23.99 -3.60
CA GLN A 170 0.72 -23.56 -2.28
C GLN A 170 0.86 -22.04 -2.26
N GLU A 171 -0.27 -21.34 -2.31
CA GLU A 171 -0.33 -19.93 -1.94
C GLU A 171 0.04 -19.90 -0.46
N GLU A 172 1.34 -19.78 -0.17
CA GLU A 172 1.82 -19.50 1.18
C GLU A 172 1.02 -18.29 1.66
N GLN A 173 0.13 -18.51 2.63
CA GLN A 173 -0.54 -17.43 3.33
C GLN A 173 0.58 -16.66 4.04
N VAL A 174 1.09 -15.62 3.40
CA VAL A 174 2.22 -14.84 3.92
C VAL A 174 1.72 -14.16 5.18
N GLN A 175 2.21 -14.65 6.32
CA GLN A 175 1.94 -14.10 7.63
C GLN A 175 2.95 -12.97 7.86
N TYR A 176 2.44 -11.76 8.04
CA TYR A 176 3.26 -10.57 8.22
C TYR A 176 3.37 -10.25 9.70
N VAL A 177 4.59 -9.95 10.14
CA VAL A 177 4.84 -9.34 11.44
C VAL A 177 4.84 -7.83 11.22
N PHE A 178 3.94 -7.13 11.92
CA PHE A 178 3.86 -5.68 11.87
C PHE A 178 5.23 -5.06 12.20
N GLY A 179 5.72 -4.15 11.36
CA GLY A 179 7.04 -3.53 11.54
C GLY A 179 8.24 -4.33 11.03
N ALA A 180 8.08 -5.61 10.64
CA ALA A 180 9.19 -6.38 10.09
C ALA A 180 9.41 -6.09 8.60
N PRO A 181 10.67 -6.09 8.11
CA PRO A 181 10.98 -5.95 6.69
C PRO A 181 10.28 -7.05 5.87
N HIS A 182 9.86 -6.70 4.66
CA HIS A 182 9.05 -7.61 3.84
C HIS A 182 9.97 -8.64 3.17
N PRO A 183 9.65 -9.95 3.17
CA PRO A 183 10.46 -10.96 2.48
C PRO A 183 10.73 -10.67 0.99
N HIS A 184 9.92 -9.83 0.33
CA HIS A 184 10.10 -9.43 -1.07
C HIS A 184 10.45 -7.95 -1.26
N GLU A 185 10.88 -7.26 -0.20
CA GLU A 185 11.27 -5.86 -0.28
C GLU A 185 12.40 -5.68 -1.30
N VAL A 186 12.05 -5.12 -2.47
CA VAL A 186 13.02 -4.85 -3.53
C VAL A 186 14.00 -3.83 -3.01
N ALA A 187 15.21 -4.29 -2.69
CA ALA A 187 16.31 -3.42 -2.28
C ALA A 187 16.47 -2.29 -3.32
N PRO A 188 16.65 -1.03 -2.90
CA PRO A 188 16.82 0.07 -3.83
C PRO A 188 17.94 -0.25 -4.83
N PRO A 189 17.83 0.18 -6.10
CA PRO A 189 19.02 0.29 -6.93
C PRO A 189 20.00 1.18 -6.15
N VAL A 190 21.17 0.63 -5.84
CA VAL A 190 22.24 1.36 -5.16
C VAL A 190 22.46 2.63 -5.96
N SER A 191 22.18 3.80 -5.37
CA SER A 191 22.45 5.07 -6.02
C SER A 191 23.95 5.11 -6.29
N ARG A 192 24.33 4.93 -7.55
CA ARG A 192 25.72 4.92 -7.97
C ARG A 192 26.19 6.36 -7.85
N GLY A 193 26.84 6.71 -6.73
CA GLY A 193 27.27 8.08 -6.40
C GLY A 193 28.17 8.78 -7.43
N SER A 194 28.49 8.11 -8.54
CA SER A 194 29.21 8.65 -9.69
C SER A 194 28.38 9.57 -10.59
N GLU A 195 27.04 9.53 -10.54
CA GLU A 195 26.21 10.24 -11.54
C GLU A 195 26.32 11.78 -11.42
N GLY A 196 26.42 12.32 -10.21
CA GLY A 196 26.65 13.75 -9.98
C GLY A 196 28.03 14.25 -10.45
N MET A 197 29.06 13.39 -10.34
CA MET A 197 30.42 13.73 -10.79
C MET A 197 30.52 13.77 -12.32
N VAL A 198 29.77 12.92 -13.03
CA VAL A 198 29.73 12.91 -14.49
C VAL A 198 29.09 14.19 -15.02
N MET A 199 27.99 14.66 -14.40
CA MET A 199 27.34 15.92 -14.82
C MET A 199 28.25 17.15 -14.65
N LEU A 200 28.99 17.23 -13.54
CA LEU A 200 29.97 18.30 -13.30
C LEU A 200 31.13 18.27 -14.30
N ALA A 201 31.63 17.08 -14.65
CA ALA A 201 32.70 16.93 -15.62
C ALA A 201 32.26 17.40 -17.03
N VAL A 202 31.07 16.97 -17.48
CA VAL A 202 30.53 17.36 -18.79
C VAL A 202 30.28 18.88 -18.86
N PHE A 203 29.72 19.47 -17.80
CA PHE A 203 29.50 20.91 -17.72
C PHE A 203 30.83 21.68 -17.74
N GLY A 204 31.82 21.25 -16.96
CA GLY A 204 33.15 21.87 -16.93
C GLY A 204 33.84 21.83 -18.30
N VAL A 205 33.80 20.68 -19.00
CA VAL A 205 34.36 20.57 -20.36
C VAL A 205 33.62 21.48 -21.33
N GLY A 206 32.28 21.52 -21.27
CA GLY A 206 31.47 22.38 -22.14
C GLY A 206 31.81 23.87 -21.98
N VAL A 207 31.98 24.34 -20.74
CA VAL A 207 32.36 25.74 -20.45
C VAL A 207 33.75 26.08 -21.00
N VAL A 208 34.74 25.20 -20.81
CA VAL A 208 36.11 25.42 -21.31
C VAL A 208 36.13 25.47 -22.83
N VAL A 209 35.46 24.53 -23.50
CA VAL A 209 35.38 24.52 -24.97
C VAL A 209 34.66 25.76 -25.49
N GLY A 210 33.55 26.17 -24.84
CA GLY A 210 32.82 27.38 -25.21
C GLY A 210 33.66 28.64 -25.07
N LEU A 211 34.44 28.78 -24.00
CA LEU A 211 35.36 29.90 -23.79
C LEU A 211 36.49 29.93 -24.83
N LEU A 212 37.08 28.77 -25.15
CA LEU A 212 38.14 28.69 -26.17
C LEU A 212 37.62 29.09 -27.56
N LEU A 213 36.43 28.64 -27.93
CA LEU A 213 35.79 29.04 -29.19
C LEU A 213 35.48 30.53 -29.22
N LEU A 214 35.01 31.11 -28.11
CA LEU A 214 34.74 32.54 -28.00
C LEU A 214 36.02 33.37 -28.17
N ILE A 215 37.11 32.97 -27.50
CA ILE A 215 38.42 33.63 -27.62
C ILE A 215 38.95 33.55 -29.04
N TRP A 216 38.73 32.44 -29.73
CA TRP A 216 39.18 32.27 -31.11
C TRP A 216 38.39 33.11 -32.11
N LEU A 217 37.17 33.52 -31.77
CA LEU A 217 36.25 34.27 -32.63
C LEU A 217 36.38 35.80 -32.47
N LEU A 218 37.04 36.25 -31.39
CA LEU A 218 37.35 37.65 -31.07
C LEU A 218 38.73 38.05 -31.58
#